data_AF-A0A356W152-F1
#
_entry.id   AF-A0A356W152-F1
#
_cell.length_a   1.000
_cell.length_b   1.000
_cell.length_c   1.000
_cell.angle_alpha   90.00
_cell.angle_beta   90.00
_cell.angle_gamma   90.00
#
_symmetry.space_group_name_H-M   'P 1'
#
loop_
_entity.id
_entity.type
_entity.pdbx_description
1 polymer ?
#
loop_
_entity_poly.entity_id
_entity_poly.type
_entity_poly.pdbx_seq_one_letter_code
_entity_poly.pdbx_strand_id
1 'polypeptide(L)' 'IGMDFMIPADVTDDASMDAAFDAVKDKWGKIDFLVHSIAFAGKDELQGSMVANTTREGFRRAMDISVFSFIDTA' A
#
# COMPACT_ATOMS: atom_id res chain seq x y z
N ILE A 1 -10.40 -8.68 -21.67
CA ILE A 1 -9.10 -8.11 -21.24
C ILE A 1 -8.59 -9.04 -20.15
N GLY A 2 -7.58 -9.85 -20.43
CA GLY A 2 -7.07 -10.86 -19.53
C GLY A 2 -5.85 -10.33 -18.77
N MET A 3 -5.80 -10.60 -17.47
CA MET A 3 -4.60 -10.39 -16.67
C MET A 3 -3.85 -11.72 -16.60
N ASP A 4 -2.61 -11.73 -17.07
CA ASP A 4 -1.74 -12.92 -17.14
C ASP A 4 -0.64 -12.91 -16.04
N PHE A 5 -0.58 -11.83 -15.25
CA PHE A 5 0.42 -11.64 -14.22
C PHE A 5 -0.19 -10.98 -12.99
N MET A 6 -0.23 -11.71 -11.89
CA MET A 6 -0.66 -11.25 -10.57
C MET A 6 0.38 -11.69 -9.56
N ILE A 7 0.71 -10.80 -8.64
CA ILE A 7 1.63 -11.07 -7.53
C ILE A 7 1.04 -10.48 -6.25
N PRO A 8 1.24 -11.12 -5.09
CA PRO A 8 0.93 -10.53 -3.80
C PRO A 8 1.89 -9.36 -3.53
N ALA A 9 1.37 -8.28 -2.94
CA ALA A 9 2.14 -7.13 -2.49
C ALA A 9 1.43 -6.54 -1.26
N ASP A 10 1.76 -7.06 -0.08
CA ASP A 10 1.32 -6.48 1.18
C ASP A 10 2.22 -5.31 1.54
N VAL A 11 1.67 -4.10 1.48
CA VAL A 11 2.39 -2.85 1.75
C VAL A 11 2.78 -2.64 3.21
N THR A 12 2.44 -3.59 4.10
CA THR A 12 2.85 -3.60 5.51
C THR A 12 3.97 -4.60 5.80
N ASP A 13 4.44 -5.32 4.79
CA ASP A 13 5.51 -6.32 4.90
C ASP A 13 6.59 -6.06 3.84
N ASP A 14 7.73 -5.54 4.30
CA ASP A 14 8.90 -5.23 3.47
C ASP A 14 9.32 -6.44 2.61
N ALA A 15 9.28 -7.66 3.16
CA ALA A 15 9.66 -8.86 2.40
C ALA A 15 8.66 -9.19 1.30
N SER A 16 7.37 -8.88 1.50
CA SER A 16 6.35 -8.99 0.45
C SER A 16 6.57 -7.97 -0.66
N MET A 17 6.97 -6.74 -0.30
CA MET A 17 7.24 -5.68 -1.26
C MET A 17 8.47 -5.99 -2.11
N ASP A 18 9.58 -6.40 -1.48
CA ASP A 18 10.79 -6.85 -2.17
C ASP A 18 10.49 -7.95 -3.19
N ALA A 19 9.79 -9.01 -2.76
CA ALA A 19 9.43 -10.12 -3.63
C ALA A 19 8.53 -9.70 -4.81
N ALA A 20 7.64 -8.73 -4.60
CA ALA A 20 6.78 -8.22 -5.65
C ALA A 20 7.57 -7.44 -6.71
N PHE A 21 8.44 -6.53 -6.29
CA PHE A 21 9.24 -5.72 -7.22
C PHE A 21 10.34 -6.54 -7.92
N ASP A 22 10.91 -7.55 -7.27
CA ASP A 22 11.81 -8.51 -7.91
C ASP A 22 11.08 -9.29 -9.01
N ALA A 23 9.87 -9.80 -8.75
CA ALA A 23 9.09 -10.50 -9.77
C ALA A 23 8.71 -9.61 -10.96
N VAL A 24 8.39 -8.34 -10.71
CA VAL A 24 8.12 -7.34 -11.77
C VAL A 24 9.38 -7.07 -12.61
N LYS A 25 10.52 -6.90 -11.95
CA LYS A 25 11.82 -6.69 -12.60
C LYS A 25 12.25 -7.91 -13.42
N ASP A 26 12.05 -9.12 -12.91
CA ASP A 26 12.38 -10.34 -13.65
C ASP A 26 11.53 -10.48 -14.93
N LYS A 27 10.25 -10.08 -14.88
CA LYS A 27 9.35 -10.18 -16.03
C LYS A 27 9.55 -9.07 -17.06
N TRP A 28 9.76 -7.82 -16.62
CA TRP A 28 9.74 -6.64 -17.51
C TRP A 28 11.00 -5.77 -17.48
N GLY A 29 11.89 -5.96 -16.50
CA GLY A 29 13.15 -5.22 -16.33
C GLY A 29 12.99 -3.81 -15.77
N LYS A 30 11.95 -3.08 -16.17
CA LYS A 30 11.65 -1.72 -15.71
C LYS A 30 10.15 -1.47 -15.62
N ILE A 31 9.78 -0.44 -14.85
CA ILE A 31 8.42 0.09 -14.74
C ILE A 31 8.38 1.46 -15.43
N ASP A 32 7.52 1.64 -16.43
CA ASP A 32 7.33 2.95 -17.07
C ASP A 32 6.33 3.82 -16.29
N PHE A 33 5.32 3.21 -15.66
CA PHE A 33 4.32 3.89 -14.82
C PHE A 33 3.87 2.98 -13.68
N LEU A 34 3.68 3.56 -12.50
CA LEU A 34 3.11 2.89 -11.33
C LEU A 34 1.81 3.60 -10.92
N VAL A 35 0.74 2.82 -10.70
CA VAL A 35 -0.52 3.32 -10.15
C VAL A 35 -0.64 2.83 -8.73
N HIS A 36 -0.41 3.73 -7.77
CA HIS A 36 -0.69 3.47 -6.36
C HIS A 36 -2.17 3.78 -6.08
N SER A 37 -2.96 2.71 -5.91
CA SER A 37 -4.41 2.79 -5.67
C SER A 37 -4.77 2.04 -4.38
N ILE A 38 -4.05 2.34 -3.30
CA ILE A 38 -4.19 1.68 -2.00
C ILE A 38 -4.37 2.74 -0.92
N ALA A 39 -5.32 2.52 -0.01
CA ALA A 39 -5.49 3.32 1.20
C ALA A 39 -6.25 2.51 2.24
N PHE A 40 -5.97 2.76 3.52
CA PHE A 40 -6.64 2.10 4.63
C PHE A 40 -6.77 3.02 5.84
N ALA A 41 -7.91 2.92 6.51
CA ALA A 41 -8.15 3.42 7.86
C ALA A 41 -9.15 2.49 8.56
N GLY A 42 -9.17 2.50 9.89
CA GLY A 42 -10.17 1.77 10.66
C GLY A 42 -11.59 2.30 10.37
N LYS A 43 -12.59 1.41 10.32
CA LYS A 43 -13.98 1.82 10.04
C LYS A 43 -14.49 2.88 11.01
N ASP A 44 -14.15 2.75 12.29
CA ASP A 44 -14.59 3.67 13.33
C ASP A 44 -13.91 5.05 13.19
N GLU A 45 -12.71 5.08 12.60
CA GLU A 45 -11.93 6.30 12.33
C GLU A 45 -12.51 7.11 11.16
N LEU A 46 -13.31 6.47 10.30
CA LEU A 46 -13.95 7.08 9.12
C LEU A 46 -15.36 7.63 9.40
N GLN A 47 -15.83 7.53 10.64
CA GLN A 47 -17.18 7.94 11.03
C GLN A 47 -17.14 8.99 12.13
N GLY A 48 -18.20 9.80 12.23
CA GLY A 48 -18.37 10.72 13.35
C GLY A 48 -17.33 11.84 13.41
N SER A 49 -16.85 12.14 14.62
CA SER A 49 -15.92 13.25 14.86
C SER A 49 -14.47 12.81 14.68
N MET A 50 -13.75 13.49 13.79
CA MET A 50 -12.32 13.27 13.58
C MET A 50 -11.51 13.36 14.88
N VAL A 51 -11.80 14.35 15.73
CA VAL A 51 -11.05 14.57 16.99
C VAL A 51 -11.29 13.47 18.01
N ALA A 52 -12.52 12.96 18.07
CA ALA A 52 -12.89 11.91 19.02
C ALA A 52 -12.44 10.52 18.56
N ASN A 53 -12.46 10.27 17.25
CA ASN A 53 -12.28 8.93 16.69
C ASN A 53 -10.83 8.69 16.21
N THR A 54 -10.02 9.74 16.03
CA THR A 54 -8.61 9.60 15.66
C THR A 54 -7.77 9.27 16.88
N THR A 55 -7.27 8.04 16.93
CA THR A 55 -6.26 7.63 17.92
C THR A 55 -4.86 7.78 17.34
N ARG A 56 -3.85 7.86 18.22
CA ARG A 56 -2.44 7.90 17.78
C ARG A 56 -2.03 6.66 16.98
N GLU A 57 -2.50 5.50 17.41
CA GLU A 57 -2.24 4.23 16.72
C GLU A 57 -2.96 4.20 15.36
N GLY A 58 -4.23 4.63 15.34
CA GLY A 58 -5.02 4.76 14.12
C GLY A 58 -4.37 5.63 13.06
N PHE A 59 -3.95 6.83 13.47
CA PHE A 59 -3.24 7.74 12.61
C PHE A 59 -1.95 7.14 12.05
N ARG A 60 -1.15 6.47 12.89
CA ARG A 60 0.09 5.81 12.43
C ARG A 60 -0.19 4.76 11.38
N ARG A 61 -1.16 3.88 11.63
CA ARG A 61 -1.55 2.83 10.69
C ARG A 61 -2.08 3.37 9.37
N ALA A 62 -2.90 4.42 9.42
CA ALA A 62 -3.43 5.06 8.23
C ALA A 62 -2.33 5.72 7.39
N MET A 63 -1.38 6.39 8.03
CA MET A 63 -0.22 7.01 7.36
C MET A 63 0.75 5.97 6.80
N ASP A 64 0.98 4.88 7.52
CA ASP A 64 1.83 3.77 7.09
C ASP A 64 1.29 3.15 5.79
N ILE A 65 0.04 2.69 5.83
CA ILE A 65 -0.58 1.99 4.70
C ILE A 65 -0.93 2.94 3.54
N SER A 66 -1.34 4.17 3.81
CA SER A 66 -1.91 5.06 2.77
C SER A 66 -0.96 6.13 2.26
N VAL A 67 0.19 6.32 2.89
CA VAL A 67 1.17 7.33 2.50
C VAL A 67 2.56 6.74 2.38
N PHE A 68 3.06 6.07 3.42
CA PHE A 68 4.40 5.51 3.38
C PHE A 68 4.52 4.42 2.31
N SER A 69 3.50 3.58 2.15
CA SER A 69 3.45 2.57 1.09
C SER A 69 3.67 3.11 -0.33
N PHE A 70 3.37 4.39 -0.61
CA PHE A 70 3.69 4.98 -1.91
C PHE A 70 5.17 5.32 -2.02
N ILE A 71 5.76 5.86 -0.95
CA ILE A 71 7.20 6.16 -0.89
C ILE A 71 8.01 4.87 -1.04
N ASP A 72 7.56 3.79 -0.43
CA ASP A 72 8.21 2.48 -0.50
C ASP A 72 8.21 1.86 -1.91
N THR A 73 7.36 2.35 -2.82
CA THR A 73 7.38 1.91 -4.23
C THR A 73 8.46 2.60 -5.09
N ALA A 74 9.18 3.57 -4.55
CA ALA A 74 10.07 4.46 -5.29
C ALA A 74 11.55 4.04 -5.29
#